data_AF-A0A7Y6EG19-F1
#
_entry.id   AF-A0A7Y6EG19-F1
#
_cell.length_a   1.000
_cell.length_b   1.000
_cell.length_c   1.000
_cell.angle_alpha   90.00
_cell.angle_beta   90.00
_cell.angle_gamma   90.00
#
_symmetry.space_group_name_H-M   'P 1'
#
loop_
_entity.id
_entity.type
_entity.pdbx_description
1 polymer ?
#
loop_
_entity_poly.entity_id
_entity_poly.type
_entity_poly.pdbx_seq_one_letter_code
_entity_poly.pdbx_strand_id
1 'polypeptide(L)'
;MLSMSGLSLYRNAVQFGMNIAIAAFVLPGDYGLIVFTTPFLVLIAMLTDLGMTSAITRAPTLSRDEAGAAMGAMMTGGAVCAALLVAGAWPLERAIGMAGLAPVMAAMAGVVLLSISAATPRALMERELRYARIARIEAVAIAVAALAGLAAAWGGAGVWALVLYNLLVQAMRLAAFGWTMRGVLRPNARFGQLAGLLSFGGWVLANNILNFLARNSDNLLIGAWLGSAAVGVYGLAYQFMLAPLMAITWPTSGILLSTLRGEDPHGARAQAMVEGVLSATALIVTPAMIYLTFGLAFPVDNLLSGHWAAVPAIVAWLAPAGALQAIASYNGALLMVAGRARAQFMLSVANTIVLVATFVLALPHGLMVLVQAYTVMITVMSLAFLAMTVMLTGLNVMRLASALAPALLATGAGVAAVAFSTGLRPASWTEWIAATALYGTAVLACYALLHLHVRRTLAALLARGAAPDAAVTGT
;
A
#
# COMPACT_ATOMS: atom_id res chain seq x y z
N MET A 1 8.12 -11.17 15.44
CA MET A 1 7.69 -10.76 14.07
C MET A 1 6.18 -10.61 13.97
N LEU A 2 5.36 -11.59 14.39
CA LEU A 2 3.89 -11.49 14.42
C LEU A 2 3.34 -10.25 15.16
N SER A 3 3.98 -9.85 16.26
CA SER A 3 3.59 -8.64 17.01
C SER A 3 3.88 -7.33 16.28
N MET A 4 4.88 -7.27 15.39
CA MET A 4 5.20 -6.04 14.65
C MET A 4 4.34 -5.87 13.40
N SER A 5 4.06 -6.95 12.69
CA SER A 5 3.13 -6.92 11.55
C SER A 5 1.70 -6.61 12.00
N GLY A 6 1.27 -7.15 13.15
CA GLY A 6 -0.05 -6.80 13.71
C GLY A 6 -0.15 -5.35 14.16
N LEU A 7 0.94 -4.80 14.71
CA LEU A 7 0.99 -3.43 15.20
C LEU A 7 1.07 -2.39 14.06
N SER A 8 1.79 -2.70 12.98
CA SER A 8 1.78 -1.88 11.77
C SER A 8 0.44 -1.93 11.06
N LEU A 9 -0.23 -3.09 11.03
CA LEU A 9 -1.57 -3.24 10.49
C LEU A 9 -2.58 -2.40 11.29
N TYR A 10 -2.57 -2.51 12.62
CA TYR A 10 -3.40 -1.69 13.51
C TYR A 10 -3.16 -0.20 13.25
N ARG A 11 -1.90 0.23 13.24
CA ARG A 11 -1.53 1.63 13.00
C ARG A 11 -2.05 2.13 11.64
N ASN A 12 -1.84 1.36 10.58
CA ASN A 12 -2.30 1.71 9.23
C ASN A 12 -3.84 1.76 9.16
N ALA A 13 -4.54 0.84 9.84
CA ALA A 13 -5.99 0.84 9.92
C ALA A 13 -6.54 2.07 10.66
N VAL A 14 -5.93 2.44 11.80
CA VAL A 14 -6.29 3.66 12.55
C VAL A 14 -6.02 4.90 11.70
N GLN A 15 -4.86 4.99 11.05
CA GLN A 15 -4.52 6.11 10.18
C GLN A 15 -5.49 6.24 8.99
N PHE A 16 -5.85 5.12 8.37
CA PHE A 16 -6.80 5.08 7.26
C PHE A 16 -8.20 5.50 7.71
N GLY A 17 -8.70 4.92 8.80
CA GLY A 17 -10.02 5.28 9.36
C GLY A 17 -10.09 6.76 9.73
N MET A 18 -9.01 7.32 10.29
CA MET A 18 -8.99 8.74 10.61
C MET A 18 -8.91 9.65 9.39
N ASN A 19 -8.13 9.27 8.37
CA ASN A 19 -8.10 10.00 7.12
C ASN A 19 -9.49 10.06 6.48
N ILE A 20 -10.25 8.95 6.51
CA ILE A 20 -11.64 8.94 6.04
C ILE A 20 -12.53 9.84 6.91
N ALA A 21 -12.38 9.79 8.24
CA ALA A 21 -13.16 10.62 9.14
C ALA A 21 -12.93 12.12 8.89
N ILE A 22 -11.69 12.55 8.65
CA ILE A 22 -11.39 13.95 8.30
C ILE A 22 -11.91 14.25 6.88
N ALA A 23 -11.73 13.35 5.91
CA ALA A 23 -12.21 13.52 4.54
C ALA A 23 -13.74 13.70 4.44
N ALA A 24 -14.51 13.16 5.40
CA ALA A 24 -15.96 13.38 5.47
C ALA A 24 -16.35 14.87 5.58
N PHE A 25 -15.51 15.69 6.21
CA PHE A 25 -15.74 17.14 6.42
C PHE A 25 -15.03 18.03 5.40
N VAL A 26 -14.24 17.46 4.48
CA VAL A 26 -13.40 18.21 3.55
C VAL A 26 -13.88 17.99 2.11
N LEU A 27 -13.81 19.03 1.29
CA LEU A 27 -14.17 18.94 -0.13
C LEU A 27 -13.13 18.13 -0.92
N PRO A 28 -13.52 17.43 -2.00
CA PRO A 28 -12.56 16.69 -2.84
C PRO A 28 -11.44 17.56 -3.40
N GLY A 29 -11.70 18.84 -3.70
CA GLY A 29 -10.68 19.79 -4.15
C GLY A 29 -9.57 20.00 -3.11
N ASP A 30 -9.96 20.28 -1.88
CA ASP A 30 -9.04 20.49 -0.75
C ASP A 30 -8.23 19.23 -0.44
N TYR A 31 -8.90 18.07 -0.39
CA TYR A 31 -8.23 16.79 -0.22
C TYR A 31 -7.26 16.51 -1.38
N GLY A 32 -7.65 16.87 -2.60
CA GLY A 32 -6.84 16.77 -3.81
C GLY A 32 -5.55 17.57 -3.76
N LEU A 33 -5.54 18.76 -3.12
CA LEU A 33 -4.31 19.54 -2.92
C LEU A 33 -3.29 18.75 -2.08
N ILE A 34 -3.74 18.05 -1.03
CA ILE A 34 -2.88 17.21 -0.19
C ILE A 34 -2.37 16.00 -0.97
N VAL A 35 -3.26 15.30 -1.68
CA VAL A 35 -2.89 14.13 -2.48
C VAL A 35 -1.89 14.51 -3.57
N PHE A 36 -2.11 15.64 -4.26
CA PHE A 36 -1.20 16.16 -5.28
C PHE A 36 0.17 16.57 -4.71
N THR A 37 0.18 17.12 -3.49
CA THR A 37 1.42 17.53 -2.82
C THR A 37 2.23 16.35 -2.29
N THR A 38 1.57 15.25 -1.91
CA THR A 38 2.18 14.08 -1.25
C THR A 38 3.36 13.47 -2.03
N PRO A 39 3.30 13.26 -3.36
CA PRO A 39 4.44 12.82 -4.15
C PRO A 39 5.71 13.64 -3.95
N PHE A 40 5.61 14.97 -3.88
CA PHE A 40 6.77 15.83 -3.65
C PHE A 40 7.39 15.56 -2.28
N LEU A 41 6.56 15.33 -1.26
CA LEU A 41 7.05 15.02 0.08
C LEU A 41 7.80 13.69 0.11
N VAL A 42 7.26 12.68 -0.58
CA VAL A 42 7.89 11.36 -0.73
C VAL A 42 9.23 11.49 -1.46
N LEU A 43 9.27 12.26 -2.56
CA LEU A 43 10.51 12.50 -3.32
C LEU A 43 11.58 13.17 -2.44
N ILE A 44 11.22 14.20 -1.68
CA ILE A 44 12.17 14.87 -0.78
C ILE A 44 12.66 13.90 0.29
N ALA A 45 11.78 13.12 0.92
CA ALA A 45 12.18 12.13 1.91
C ALA A 45 13.16 11.09 1.31
N MET A 46 12.97 10.70 0.05
CA MET A 46 13.85 9.75 -0.65
C MET A 46 15.22 10.35 -0.98
N LEU A 47 15.24 11.59 -1.49
CA LEU A 47 16.48 12.32 -1.83
C LEU A 47 17.30 12.69 -0.59
N THR A 48 16.67 12.78 0.58
CA THR A 48 17.32 13.22 1.82
C THR A 48 17.75 12.06 2.70
N ASP A 49 16.98 10.97 2.74
CA ASP A 49 17.38 9.78 3.49
C ASP A 49 18.56 9.07 2.81
N LEU A 50 18.62 8.97 1.48
CA LEU A 50 19.71 8.31 0.72
C LEU A 50 20.12 6.92 1.25
N GLY A 51 19.24 6.24 1.99
CA GLY A 51 19.53 4.97 2.67
C GLY A 51 20.23 5.09 4.02
N MET A 52 20.49 6.30 4.53
CA MET A 52 21.13 6.56 5.82
C MET A 52 20.36 5.94 6.99
N THR A 53 19.01 6.00 7.00
CA THR A 53 18.19 5.32 8.02
C THR A 53 18.46 3.80 8.03
N SER A 54 18.54 3.18 6.86
CA SER A 54 18.87 1.75 6.73
C SER A 54 20.32 1.45 7.12
N ALA A 55 21.26 2.34 6.80
CA ALA A 55 22.66 2.16 7.15
C ALA A 55 22.88 2.25 8.68
N ILE A 56 22.23 3.19 9.36
CA ILE A 56 22.26 3.35 10.83
C ILE A 56 21.75 2.09 11.55
N THR A 57 20.65 1.50 11.05
CA THR A 57 20.06 0.30 11.66
C THR A 57 20.92 -0.95 11.46
N ARG A 58 21.64 -1.05 10.33
CA ARG A 58 22.43 -2.24 9.96
C ARG A 58 23.92 -2.18 10.32
N ALA A 59 24.47 -1.00 10.58
CA ALA A 59 25.90 -0.84 10.86
C ALA A 59 26.34 -1.70 12.07
N PRO A 60 27.40 -2.51 12.00
CA PRO A 60 27.85 -3.30 13.16
C PRO A 60 28.23 -2.42 14.35
N THR A 61 28.97 -1.35 14.07
CA THR A 61 29.37 -0.31 15.03
C THR A 61 28.92 1.05 14.50
N LEU A 62 28.41 1.91 15.38
CA LEU A 62 27.99 3.26 15.03
C LEU A 62 28.44 4.22 16.13
N SER A 63 29.33 5.15 15.78
CA SER A 63 29.73 6.22 16.68
C SER A 63 28.65 7.30 16.79
N ARG A 64 28.66 8.05 17.89
CA ARG A 64 27.74 9.19 18.08
C ARG A 64 27.95 10.28 17.03
N ASP A 65 29.20 10.44 16.59
CA ASP A 65 29.56 11.45 15.59
C ASP A 65 29.03 11.07 14.20
N GLU A 66 29.10 9.79 13.81
CA GLU A 66 28.50 9.30 12.55
C GLU A 66 26.98 9.45 12.55
N ALA A 67 26.31 9.09 13.66
CA ALA A 67 24.86 9.27 13.79
C ALA A 67 24.46 10.76 13.73
N GLY A 68 25.24 11.63 14.37
CA GLY A 68 25.03 13.07 14.32
C GLY A 68 25.32 13.69 12.95
N ALA A 69 26.32 13.18 12.22
CA ALA A 69 26.65 13.61 10.87
C ALA A 69 25.54 13.21 9.89
N ALA A 70 24.99 12.00 10.04
CA ALA A 70 23.87 11.54 9.24
C ALA A 70 22.62 12.39 9.48
N MET A 71 22.28 12.68 10.75
CA MET A 71 21.19 13.59 11.09
C MET A 71 21.39 14.98 10.50
N GLY A 72 22.60 15.54 10.64
CA GLY A 72 22.95 16.86 10.09
C GLY A 72 22.81 16.90 8.57
N ALA A 73 23.26 15.86 7.86
CA ALA A 73 23.16 15.77 6.41
C ALA A 73 21.70 15.67 5.95
N MET A 74 20.91 14.78 6.58
CA MET A 74 19.48 14.64 6.32
C MET A 74 18.73 15.95 6.53
N MET A 75 18.95 16.64 7.66
CA MET A 75 18.31 17.92 7.96
C MET A 75 18.73 19.02 6.99
N THR A 76 20.00 19.08 6.62
CA THR A 76 20.51 20.09 5.68
C THR A 76 19.95 19.87 4.27
N GLY A 77 20.01 18.62 3.77
CA GLY A 77 19.40 18.25 2.50
C GLY A 77 17.89 18.48 2.50
N GLY A 78 17.22 18.13 3.60
CA GLY A 78 15.79 18.38 3.81
C GLY A 78 15.43 19.85 3.76
N ALA A 79 16.20 20.71 4.42
CA ALA A 79 16.02 22.16 4.39
C ALA A 79 16.20 22.74 2.98
N VAL A 80 17.21 22.29 2.24
CA VAL A 80 17.42 22.71 0.84
C VAL A 80 16.24 22.27 -0.03
N CYS A 81 15.85 21.00 0.03
CA CYS A 81 14.72 20.49 -0.75
C CYS A 81 13.39 21.15 -0.39
N ALA A 82 13.15 21.42 0.90
CA ALA A 82 11.96 22.14 1.36
C ALA A 82 11.95 23.59 0.85
N ALA A 83 13.09 24.29 0.90
CA ALA A 83 13.21 25.64 0.35
C ALA A 83 12.94 25.66 -1.17
N LEU A 84 13.48 24.69 -1.91
CA LEU A 84 13.20 24.52 -3.34
C LEU A 84 11.71 24.23 -3.60
N LEU A 85 11.07 23.41 -2.75
CA LEU A 85 9.64 23.13 -2.86
C LEU A 85 8.82 24.41 -2.68
N VAL A 86 9.12 25.21 -1.64
CA VAL A 86 8.43 26.48 -1.38
C VAL A 86 8.67 27.49 -2.51
N ALA A 87 9.90 27.60 -3.00
CA ALA A 87 10.23 28.49 -4.11
C ALA A 87 9.54 28.08 -5.42
N GLY A 88 9.42 26.77 -5.67
CA GLY A 88 8.73 26.22 -6.85
C GLY A 88 7.20 26.18 -6.75
N ALA A 89 6.64 26.35 -5.55
CA ALA A 89 5.21 26.16 -5.28
C ALA A 89 4.33 27.15 -6.06
N TRP A 90 4.67 28.45 -6.05
CA TRP A 90 3.90 29.49 -6.74
C TRP A 90 3.99 29.39 -8.27
N PRO A 91 5.18 29.21 -8.88
CA PRO A 91 5.27 28.92 -10.31
C PRO A 91 4.46 27.69 -10.73
N LEU A 92 4.49 26.62 -9.92
CA LEU A 92 3.77 25.38 -10.21
C LEU A 92 2.25 25.56 -10.15
N GLU A 93 1.75 26.25 -9.12
CA GLU A 93 0.32 26.61 -9.01
C GLU A 93 -0.15 27.36 -10.26
N ARG A 94 0.62 28.34 -10.74
CA ARG A 94 0.27 29.11 -11.95
C ARG A 94 0.35 28.28 -13.22
N ALA A 95 1.34 27.40 -13.33
CA ALA A 95 1.53 26.56 -14.51
C ALA A 95 0.40 25.53 -14.67
N ILE A 96 -0.07 24.97 -13.56
CA ILE A 96 -1.12 23.95 -13.54
C ILE A 96 -2.53 24.56 -13.43
N GLY A 97 -2.66 25.77 -12.89
CA GLY A 97 -3.96 26.40 -12.63
C GLY A 97 -4.70 25.82 -11.41
N MET A 98 -3.97 25.24 -10.45
CA MET A 98 -4.55 24.60 -9.26
C MET A 98 -4.56 25.55 -8.06
N ALA A 99 -5.61 26.35 -7.94
CA ALA A 99 -5.73 27.38 -6.89
C ALA A 99 -5.54 26.81 -5.47
N GLY A 100 -4.75 27.50 -4.65
CA GLY A 100 -4.46 27.12 -3.26
C GLY A 100 -3.34 26.09 -3.11
N LEU A 101 -2.73 25.64 -4.22
CA LEU A 101 -1.64 24.66 -4.17
C LEU A 101 -0.38 25.22 -3.48
N ALA A 102 0.04 26.46 -3.78
CA ALA A 102 1.28 26.99 -3.22
C ALA A 102 1.30 27.07 -1.69
N PRO A 103 0.27 27.64 -1.00
CA PRO A 103 0.27 27.67 0.46
C PRO A 103 0.23 26.27 1.09
N VAL A 104 -0.47 25.31 0.46
CA VAL A 104 -0.50 23.91 0.93
C VAL A 104 0.88 23.26 0.78
N MET A 105 1.53 23.41 -0.38
CA MET A 105 2.89 22.91 -0.60
C MET A 105 3.89 23.51 0.38
N ALA A 106 3.81 24.81 0.65
CA ALA A 106 4.67 25.49 1.61
C ALA A 106 4.48 24.95 3.04
N ALA A 107 3.23 24.73 3.48
CA ALA A 107 2.95 24.15 4.79
C ALA A 107 3.40 22.67 4.88
N MET A 108 3.22 21.90 3.81
CA MET A 108 3.67 20.51 3.72
C MET A 108 5.19 20.37 3.66
N ALA A 109 5.93 21.37 3.19
CA ALA A 109 7.39 21.42 3.33
C ALA A 109 7.81 21.33 4.81
N GLY A 110 7.05 21.97 5.71
CA GLY A 110 7.23 21.84 7.16
C GLY A 110 7.04 20.41 7.68
N VAL A 111 6.04 19.69 7.18
CA VAL A 111 5.80 18.27 7.52
C VAL A 111 7.01 17.41 7.17
N VAL A 112 7.60 17.63 6.00
CA VAL A 112 8.78 16.89 5.55
C VAL A 112 9.99 17.17 6.43
N LEU A 113 10.24 18.43 6.79
CA LEU A 113 11.35 18.80 7.68
C LEU A 113 11.23 18.12 9.06
N LEU A 114 10.01 18.11 9.63
CA LEU A 114 9.73 17.42 10.87
C LEU A 114 9.95 15.90 10.74
N SER A 115 9.46 15.31 9.64
CA SER A 115 9.59 13.87 9.37
C SER A 115 11.06 13.45 9.23
N ILE A 116 11.86 14.21 8.46
CA ILE A 116 13.30 13.94 8.27
C ILE A 116 14.05 14.07 9.59
N SER A 117 13.75 15.11 10.37
CA SER A 117 14.36 15.30 11.69
C SER A 117 14.03 14.17 12.67
N ALA A 118 12.85 13.56 12.54
CA ALA A 118 12.41 12.44 13.35
C ALA A 118 12.99 11.08 12.89
N ALA A 119 13.54 11.00 11.66
CA ALA A 119 13.99 9.76 11.05
C ALA A 119 15.21 9.15 11.79
N THR A 120 16.24 9.95 12.08
CA THR A 120 17.45 9.44 12.76
C THR A 120 17.19 8.93 14.18
N PRO A 121 16.49 9.67 15.07
CA PRO A 121 16.11 9.16 16.38
C PRO A 121 15.30 7.86 16.30
N ARG A 122 14.36 7.76 15.35
CA ARG A 122 13.56 6.55 15.13
C ARG A 122 14.45 5.38 14.69
N ALA A 123 15.39 5.61 13.77
CA ALA A 123 16.36 4.60 13.30
C ALA A 123 17.21 4.04 14.44
N LEU A 124 17.67 4.91 15.36
CA LEU A 124 18.41 4.48 16.55
C LEU A 124 17.53 3.64 17.49
N MET A 125 16.26 3.99 17.66
CA MET A 125 15.33 3.18 18.46
C MET A 125 15.07 1.82 17.82
N GLU A 126 15.02 1.73 16.48
CA GLU A 126 14.90 0.46 15.75
C GLU A 126 16.16 -0.40 15.92
N ARG A 127 17.34 0.22 15.85
CA ARG A 127 18.63 -0.44 16.13
C ARG A 127 18.68 -1.03 17.55
N GLU A 128 18.15 -0.29 18.54
CA GLU A 128 18.03 -0.75 19.93
C GLU A 128 16.84 -1.69 20.18
N LEU A 129 16.16 -2.13 19.11
CA LEU A 129 15.00 -3.03 19.14
C LEU A 129 13.82 -2.52 19.99
N ARG A 130 13.68 -1.20 20.16
CA ARG A 130 12.64 -0.55 20.98
C ARG A 130 11.29 -0.40 20.26
N TYR A 131 10.89 -1.39 19.46
CA TYR A 131 9.71 -1.32 18.58
C TYR A 131 8.39 -1.06 19.30
N ALA A 132 8.20 -1.63 20.49
CA ALA A 132 7.01 -1.38 21.30
C ALA A 132 6.87 0.10 21.69
N ARG A 133 7.99 0.79 21.97
CA ARG A 133 7.98 2.22 22.30
C ARG A 133 7.72 3.06 21.05
N ILE A 134 8.33 2.70 19.91
CA ILE A 134 8.07 3.36 18.62
C ILE A 134 6.57 3.34 18.30
N ALA A 135 5.97 2.16 18.37
CA ALA A 135 4.56 2.00 18.04
C ALA A 135 3.61 2.74 18.99
N ARG A 136 3.91 2.79 20.30
CA ARG A 136 3.14 3.61 21.25
C ARG A 136 3.21 5.09 20.89
N ILE A 137 4.42 5.61 20.61
CA ILE A 137 4.62 7.00 20.19
C ILE A 137 3.82 7.30 18.92
N GLU A 138 3.89 6.43 17.92
CA GLU A 138 3.16 6.62 16.67
C GLU A 138 1.65 6.57 16.85
N ALA A 139 1.13 5.63 17.65
CA ALA A 139 -0.30 5.52 17.91
C ALA A 139 -0.84 6.75 18.65
N VAL A 140 -0.12 7.24 19.67
CA VAL A 140 -0.50 8.46 20.41
C VAL A 140 -0.43 9.69 19.51
N ALA A 141 0.64 9.83 18.71
CA ALA A 141 0.79 10.95 17.79
C ALA A 141 -0.34 10.99 16.74
N ILE A 142 -0.68 9.83 16.16
CA ILE A 142 -1.80 9.72 15.22
C ILE A 142 -3.10 10.10 15.94
N ALA A 143 -3.43 9.50 17.09
CA ALA A 143 -4.68 9.73 17.80
C ALA A 143 -4.88 11.20 18.25
N VAL A 144 -3.82 11.86 18.74
CA VAL A 144 -3.92 13.27 19.17
C VAL A 144 -4.04 14.20 17.96
N ALA A 145 -3.20 14.02 16.95
CA ALA A 145 -3.27 14.82 15.73
C ALA A 145 -4.60 14.64 15.00
N ALA A 146 -5.13 13.42 15.02
CA ALA A 146 -6.41 13.02 14.49
C ALA A 146 -7.57 13.79 15.12
N LEU A 147 -7.63 13.83 16.46
CA LEU A 147 -8.63 14.60 17.18
C LEU A 147 -8.54 16.09 16.87
N ALA A 148 -7.33 16.65 16.82
CA ALA A 148 -7.11 18.05 16.46
C ALA A 148 -7.50 18.36 15.01
N GLY A 149 -7.16 17.47 14.07
CA GLY A 149 -7.54 17.58 12.67
C GLY A 149 -9.06 17.49 12.48
N LEU A 150 -9.73 16.56 13.17
CA LEU A 150 -11.18 16.43 13.14
C LEU A 150 -11.86 17.66 13.75
N ALA A 151 -11.37 18.18 14.88
CA ALA A 151 -11.88 19.41 15.48
C ALA A 151 -11.72 20.62 14.53
N ALA A 152 -10.59 20.73 13.84
CA ALA A 152 -10.38 21.77 12.83
C ALA A 152 -11.29 21.58 11.61
N ALA A 153 -11.50 20.35 11.15
CA ALA A 153 -12.39 20.05 10.03
C ALA A 153 -13.85 20.41 10.38
N TRP A 154 -14.28 20.08 11.61
CA TRP A 154 -15.60 20.43 12.11
C TRP A 154 -15.79 21.94 12.25
N GLY A 155 -14.73 22.67 12.61
CA GLY A 155 -14.70 24.12 12.61
C GLY A 155 -14.63 24.77 11.22
N GLY A 156 -14.67 23.98 10.13
CA GLY A 156 -14.68 24.50 8.77
C GLY A 156 -13.31 24.89 8.21
N ALA A 157 -12.21 24.38 8.77
CA ALA A 157 -10.85 24.71 8.31
C ALA A 157 -10.48 24.16 6.91
N GLY A 158 -11.34 23.35 6.30
CA GLY A 158 -11.12 22.78 4.96
C GLY A 158 -9.80 22.01 4.86
N VAL A 159 -9.01 22.29 3.82
CA VAL A 159 -7.67 21.72 3.61
C VAL A 159 -6.75 21.84 4.82
N TRP A 160 -6.87 22.91 5.62
CA TRP A 160 -5.98 23.17 6.75
C TRP A 160 -6.17 22.17 7.90
N ALA A 161 -7.32 21.49 7.98
CA ALA A 161 -7.52 20.38 8.90
C ALA A 161 -6.56 19.21 8.61
N LEU A 162 -6.38 18.88 7.33
CA LEU A 162 -5.45 17.84 6.89
C LEU A 162 -3.99 18.28 7.03
N VAL A 163 -3.70 19.56 6.76
CA VAL A 163 -2.37 20.15 6.98
C VAL A 163 -1.99 20.06 8.46
N LEU A 164 -2.89 20.50 9.35
CA LEU A 164 -2.71 20.47 10.80
C LEU A 164 -2.50 19.04 11.31
N TYR A 165 -3.33 18.09 10.85
CA TYR A 165 -3.17 16.67 11.17
C TYR A 165 -1.75 16.18 10.84
N ASN A 166 -1.29 16.38 9.60
CA ASN A 166 0.04 15.92 9.18
C ASN A 166 1.18 16.60 9.95
N LEU A 167 1.07 17.91 10.20
CA LEU A 167 2.05 18.66 11.00
C LEU A 167 2.13 18.14 12.43
N LEU A 168 0.99 17.96 13.10
CA LEU A 168 0.94 17.48 14.47
C LEU A 168 1.48 16.05 14.61
N VAL A 169 1.14 15.15 13.68
CA VAL A 169 1.71 13.79 13.69
C VAL A 169 3.24 13.84 13.69
N GLN A 170 3.84 14.61 12.78
CA GLN A 170 5.30 14.65 12.65
C GLN A 170 5.96 15.46 13.78
N ALA A 171 5.34 16.54 14.25
CA ALA A 171 5.83 17.32 15.38
C ALA A 171 5.87 16.48 16.66
N MET A 172 4.80 15.72 16.95
CA MET A 172 4.74 14.83 18.10
C MET A 172 5.75 13.68 18.00
N ARG A 173 5.92 13.09 16.81
CA ARG A 173 6.96 12.08 16.56
C ARG A 173 8.35 12.63 16.84
N LEU A 174 8.68 13.80 16.28
CA LEU A 174 9.97 14.45 16.50
C LEU A 174 10.20 14.72 17.99
N ALA A 175 9.21 15.30 18.67
CA ALA A 175 9.30 15.60 20.10
C ALA A 175 9.53 14.32 20.93
N ALA A 176 8.74 13.28 20.71
CA ALA A 176 8.79 12.05 21.50
C ALA A 176 10.05 11.20 21.21
N PHE A 177 10.43 11.04 19.94
CA PHE A 177 11.65 10.31 19.59
C PHE A 177 12.90 11.09 20.00
N GLY A 178 12.93 12.41 19.75
CA GLY A 178 14.01 13.29 20.17
C GLY A 178 14.19 13.32 21.68
N TRP A 179 13.09 13.34 22.45
CA TRP A 179 13.13 13.21 23.91
C TRP A 179 13.70 11.86 24.37
N THR A 180 13.29 10.77 23.72
CA THR A 180 13.75 9.42 24.06
C THR A 180 15.25 9.24 23.80
N MET A 181 15.78 9.91 22.77
CA MET A 181 17.19 9.85 22.36
C MET A 181 18.01 11.06 22.82
N ARG A 182 17.48 11.81 23.78
CA ARG A 182 18.12 13.02 24.32
C ARG A 182 19.49 12.66 24.90
N GLY A 183 20.53 13.40 24.49
CA GLY A 183 21.91 13.20 24.98
C GLY A 183 22.71 12.12 24.26
N VAL A 184 22.07 11.27 23.44
CA VAL A 184 22.75 10.31 22.57
C VAL A 184 23.09 10.92 21.22
N LEU A 185 22.18 11.73 20.69
CA LEU A 185 22.26 12.31 19.36
C LEU A 185 22.42 13.83 19.41
N ARG A 186 23.40 14.36 18.67
CA ARG A 186 23.55 15.78 18.38
C ARG A 186 23.86 15.94 16.90
N PRO A 187 23.05 16.70 16.14
CA PRO A 187 23.35 16.94 14.72
C PRO A 187 24.71 17.65 14.61
N ASN A 188 25.54 17.20 13.68
CA ASN A 188 26.85 17.78 13.41
C ASN A 188 27.12 17.82 11.89
N ALA A 189 28.08 18.64 11.47
CA ALA A 189 28.42 18.85 10.06
C ALA A 189 29.61 18.00 9.58
N ARG A 190 29.92 16.87 10.24
CA ARG A 190 31.08 16.01 9.89
C ARG A 190 30.76 15.07 8.73
N PHE A 191 30.33 15.63 7.60
CA PHE A 191 29.85 14.88 6.44
C PHE A 191 30.91 13.97 5.80
N GLY A 192 32.21 14.22 6.03
CA GLY A 192 33.29 13.34 5.57
C GLY A 192 33.21 11.91 6.12
N GLN A 193 32.54 11.69 7.26
CA GLN A 193 32.34 10.35 7.83
C GLN A 193 31.23 9.55 7.12
N LEU A 194 30.47 10.18 6.20
CA LEU A 194 29.36 9.55 5.49
C LEU A 194 29.80 8.79 4.23
N ALA A 195 31.05 8.93 3.78
CA ALA A 195 31.55 8.28 2.57
C ALA A 195 31.39 6.75 2.60
N GLY A 196 31.59 6.12 3.77
CA GLY A 196 31.38 4.68 3.98
C GLY A 196 29.91 4.26 3.96
N LEU A 197 28.97 5.17 4.24
CA LEU A 197 27.52 4.93 4.19
C LEU A 197 26.93 5.23 2.79
N LEU A 198 27.54 6.15 2.05
CA LEU A 198 27.05 6.66 0.76
C LEU A 198 27.52 5.82 -0.45
N SER A 199 28.58 5.02 -0.31
CA SER A 199 29.13 4.17 -1.39
C SER A 199 28.16 3.11 -1.93
N PHE A 200 27.03 2.89 -1.25
CA PHE A 200 25.97 1.96 -1.64
C PHE A 200 24.65 2.63 -2.07
N GLY A 201 24.56 3.96 -2.00
CA GLY A 201 23.28 4.70 -2.12
C GLY A 201 22.83 5.02 -3.55
N GLY A 202 23.76 5.19 -4.50
CA GLY A 202 23.44 5.75 -5.83
C GLY A 202 22.51 4.88 -6.68
N TRP A 203 22.81 3.59 -6.83
CA TRP A 203 21.97 2.66 -7.59
C TRP A 203 20.63 2.39 -6.92
N VAL A 204 20.62 2.34 -5.59
CA VAL A 204 19.39 2.20 -4.80
C VAL A 204 18.50 3.42 -4.99
N LEU A 205 19.08 4.62 -4.95
CA LEU A 205 18.38 5.88 -5.20
C LEU A 205 17.79 5.92 -6.61
N ALA A 206 18.57 5.55 -7.64
CA ALA A 206 18.09 5.54 -9.02
C ALA A 206 16.89 4.59 -9.21
N ASN A 207 16.96 3.37 -8.66
CA ASN A 207 15.85 2.42 -8.69
C ASN A 207 14.63 2.92 -7.90
N ASN A 208 14.88 3.57 -6.76
CA ASN A 208 13.84 4.18 -5.93
C ASN A 208 13.13 5.32 -6.67
N ILE A 209 13.86 6.20 -7.35
CA ILE A 209 13.30 7.29 -8.17
C ILE A 209 12.44 6.72 -9.30
N LEU A 210 12.90 5.68 -10.00
CA LEU A 210 12.11 5.03 -11.05
C LEU A 210 10.78 4.48 -10.51
N ASN A 211 10.84 3.76 -9.37
CA ASN A 211 9.63 3.25 -8.72
C ASN A 211 8.72 4.37 -8.20
N PHE A 212 9.30 5.49 -7.75
CA PHE A 212 8.56 6.67 -7.33
C PHE A 212 7.78 7.28 -8.50
N LEU A 213 8.43 7.51 -9.66
CA LEU A 213 7.77 8.00 -10.86
C LEU A 213 6.63 7.06 -11.28
N ALA A 214 6.87 5.75 -11.26
CA ALA A 214 5.86 4.76 -11.64
C ALA A 214 4.62 4.77 -10.73
N ARG A 215 4.80 5.00 -9.42
CA ARG A 215 3.73 4.92 -8.42
C ARG A 215 3.01 6.23 -8.14
N ASN A 216 3.57 7.36 -8.57
CA ASN A 216 3.02 8.69 -8.27
C ASN A 216 2.68 9.48 -9.54
N SER A 217 2.95 8.93 -10.73
CA SER A 217 2.57 9.53 -12.00
C SER A 217 1.06 9.66 -12.14
N ASP A 218 0.27 8.78 -11.52
CA ASP A 218 -1.18 8.89 -11.44
C ASP A 218 -1.63 10.23 -10.86
N ASN A 219 -1.29 10.49 -9.61
CA ASN A 219 -1.75 11.67 -8.90
C ASN A 219 -1.19 12.95 -9.53
N LEU A 220 0.06 12.91 -10.00
CA LEU A 220 0.69 14.07 -10.66
C LEU A 220 0.06 14.37 -12.02
N LEU A 221 -0.15 13.37 -12.88
CA LEU A 221 -0.73 13.61 -14.21
C LEU A 221 -2.22 13.96 -14.10
N ILE A 222 -2.99 13.28 -13.24
CA ILE A 222 -4.40 13.62 -13.01
C ILE A 222 -4.53 15.05 -12.49
N GLY A 223 -3.67 15.48 -11.57
CA GLY A 223 -3.74 16.84 -11.02
C GLY A 223 -3.31 17.91 -11.99
N ALA A 224 -2.27 17.63 -12.78
CA ALA A 224 -1.80 18.54 -13.79
C ALA A 224 -2.85 18.79 -14.90
N TRP A 225 -3.65 17.78 -15.26
CA TRP A 225 -4.63 17.89 -16.34
C TRP A 225 -6.07 18.18 -15.91
N LEU A 226 -6.53 17.57 -14.82
CA LEU A 226 -7.93 17.60 -14.40
C LEU A 226 -8.17 18.39 -13.11
N GLY A 227 -7.11 18.90 -12.48
CA GLY A 227 -7.19 19.72 -11.29
C GLY A 227 -7.36 18.92 -9.98
N SER A 228 -7.46 19.66 -8.88
CA SER A 228 -7.40 19.09 -7.52
C SER A 228 -8.59 18.16 -7.21
N ALA A 229 -9.81 18.53 -7.59
CA ALA A 229 -11.00 17.72 -7.29
C ALA A 229 -10.92 16.30 -7.90
N ALA A 230 -10.45 16.18 -9.15
CA ALA A 230 -10.26 14.89 -9.80
C ALA A 230 -9.23 14.02 -9.07
N VAL A 231 -8.10 14.61 -8.67
CA VAL A 231 -7.08 13.93 -7.85
C VAL A 231 -7.62 13.53 -6.49
N GLY A 232 -8.46 14.37 -5.88
CA GLY A 232 -9.05 14.07 -4.58
C GLY A 232 -9.93 12.83 -4.62
N VAL A 233 -10.89 12.79 -5.55
CA VAL A 233 -11.78 11.64 -5.74
C VAL A 233 -10.98 10.39 -6.12
N TYR A 234 -10.07 10.49 -7.09
CA TYR A 234 -9.21 9.37 -7.50
C TYR A 234 -8.34 8.87 -6.35
N GLY A 235 -7.68 9.78 -5.63
CA GLY A 235 -6.78 9.46 -4.53
C GLY A 235 -7.51 8.78 -3.36
N LEU A 236 -8.73 9.22 -3.03
CA LEU A 236 -9.53 8.54 -2.01
C LEU A 236 -9.97 7.15 -2.48
N ALA A 237 -10.45 7.01 -3.72
CA ALA A 237 -10.79 5.72 -4.31
C ALA A 237 -9.59 4.75 -4.33
N TYR A 238 -8.41 5.24 -4.69
CA TYR A 238 -7.18 4.47 -4.73
C TYR A 238 -6.75 4.02 -3.32
N GLN A 239 -6.96 4.84 -2.29
CA GLN A 239 -6.69 4.44 -0.90
C GLN A 239 -7.59 3.28 -0.43
N PHE A 240 -8.89 3.27 -0.80
CA PHE A 240 -9.76 2.13 -0.54
C PHE A 240 -9.25 0.85 -1.19
N MET A 241 -8.78 0.94 -2.44
CA MET A 241 -8.17 -0.20 -3.14
C MET A 241 -6.84 -0.65 -2.49
N LEU A 242 -5.99 0.27 -2.05
CA LEU A 242 -4.69 -0.08 -1.48
C LEU A 242 -4.79 -0.76 -0.11
N ALA A 243 -5.82 -0.48 0.69
CA ALA A 243 -5.90 -0.95 2.07
C ALA A 243 -5.85 -2.49 2.19
N PRO A 244 -6.67 -3.28 1.47
CA PRO A 244 -6.57 -4.75 1.50
C PRO A 244 -5.25 -5.27 0.90
N LEU A 245 -4.73 -4.60 -0.13
CA LEU A 245 -3.51 -5.02 -0.83
C LEU A 245 -2.28 -4.90 0.06
N MET A 246 -2.12 -3.78 0.77
CA MET A 246 -0.99 -3.53 1.69
C MET A 246 -0.98 -4.48 2.88
N ALA A 247 -2.15 -4.86 3.39
CA ALA A 247 -2.26 -5.72 4.57
C ALA A 247 -1.68 -7.13 4.35
N ILE A 248 -1.63 -7.59 3.10
CA ILE A 248 -1.42 -9.02 2.78
C ILE A 248 -0.21 -9.21 1.88
N THR A 249 -0.16 -8.50 0.77
CA THR A 249 0.84 -8.72 -0.28
C THR A 249 2.27 -8.45 0.17
N TRP A 250 2.47 -7.46 1.06
CA TRP A 250 3.80 -7.05 1.50
C TRP A 250 4.47 -8.07 2.43
N PRO A 251 3.80 -8.54 3.51
CA PRO A 251 4.34 -9.60 4.36
C PRO A 251 4.60 -10.91 3.61
N THR A 252 3.68 -11.33 2.74
CA THR A 252 3.77 -12.62 2.02
C THR A 252 4.89 -12.63 0.99
N SER A 253 5.14 -11.52 0.29
CA SER A 253 6.24 -11.40 -0.67
C SER A 253 7.61 -11.59 0.00
N GLY A 254 7.79 -11.04 1.21
CA GLY A 254 9.00 -11.23 2.01
C GLY A 254 9.21 -12.68 2.45
N ILE A 255 8.12 -13.37 2.83
CA ILE A 255 8.15 -14.79 3.18
C ILE A 255 8.60 -15.61 1.98
N LEU A 256 7.95 -15.44 0.82
CA LEU A 256 8.26 -16.16 -0.42
C LEU A 256 9.75 -16.02 -0.79
N LEU A 257 10.28 -14.80 -0.74
CA LEU A 257 11.70 -14.50 -1.00
C LEU A 257 12.65 -15.15 0.00
N SER A 258 12.24 -15.31 1.25
CA SER A 258 13.10 -15.90 2.29
C SER A 258 13.09 -17.43 2.23
N THR A 259 11.94 -18.04 1.91
CA THR A 259 11.75 -19.49 1.92
C THR A 259 12.24 -20.19 0.66
N LEU A 260 12.24 -19.50 -0.49
CA LEU A 260 12.65 -20.08 -1.78
C LEU A 260 14.11 -19.79 -2.15
N ARG A 261 14.89 -19.16 -1.26
CA ARG A 261 16.31 -18.89 -1.51
C ARG A 261 17.09 -20.20 -1.68
N GLY A 262 17.70 -20.38 -2.86
CA GLY A 262 18.52 -21.55 -3.17
C GLY A 262 17.71 -22.79 -3.55
N GLU A 263 16.39 -22.70 -3.65
CA GLU A 263 15.56 -23.79 -4.19
C GLU A 263 15.39 -23.64 -5.71
N ASP A 264 15.29 -24.77 -6.40
CA ASP A 264 14.94 -24.81 -7.82
C ASP A 264 13.49 -24.29 -7.99
N PRO A 265 13.26 -23.23 -8.79
CA PRO A 265 11.92 -22.72 -9.09
C PRO A 265 10.96 -23.77 -9.66
N HIS A 266 11.47 -24.82 -10.31
CA HIS A 266 10.69 -25.93 -10.87
C HIS A 266 10.42 -27.05 -9.86
N GLY A 267 11.03 -27.00 -8.67
CA GLY A 267 10.86 -28.00 -7.64
C GLY A 267 9.44 -28.05 -7.08
N ALA A 268 8.97 -29.24 -6.73
CA ALA A 268 7.62 -29.45 -6.18
C ALA A 268 7.34 -28.59 -4.94
N ARG A 269 8.36 -28.33 -4.11
CA ARG A 269 8.27 -27.46 -2.94
C ARG A 269 8.08 -25.99 -3.31
N ALA A 270 8.80 -25.49 -4.31
CA ALA A 270 8.64 -24.14 -4.83
C ALA A 270 7.23 -23.93 -5.42
N GLN A 271 6.75 -24.90 -6.21
CA GLN A 271 5.39 -24.89 -6.76
C GLN A 271 4.32 -24.85 -5.67
N ALA A 272 4.42 -25.74 -4.66
CA ALA A 272 3.46 -25.78 -3.56
C ALA A 272 3.46 -24.48 -2.72
N MET A 273 4.64 -23.87 -2.53
CA MET A 273 4.76 -22.61 -1.80
C MET A 273 4.14 -21.44 -2.58
N VAL A 274 4.41 -21.36 -3.89
CA VAL A 274 3.81 -20.34 -4.76
C VAL A 274 2.29 -20.51 -4.81
N GLU A 275 1.81 -21.74 -4.99
CA GLU A 275 0.38 -22.05 -4.95
C GLU A 275 -0.26 -21.63 -3.63
N GLY A 276 0.37 -21.98 -2.50
CA GLY A 276 -0.12 -21.61 -1.17
C GLY A 276 -0.20 -20.10 -0.95
N VAL A 277 0.82 -19.35 -1.39
CA VAL A 277 0.84 -17.88 -1.26
C VAL A 277 -0.21 -17.24 -2.17
N LEU A 278 -0.35 -17.70 -3.42
CA LEU A 278 -1.37 -17.20 -4.35
C LEU A 278 -2.79 -17.48 -3.84
N SER A 279 -3.03 -18.70 -3.35
CA SER A 279 -4.32 -19.10 -2.77
C SER A 279 -4.63 -18.28 -1.52
N ALA A 280 -3.69 -18.17 -0.57
CA ALA A 280 -3.88 -17.37 0.64
C ALA A 280 -4.17 -15.89 0.33
N THR A 281 -3.51 -15.33 -0.69
CA THR A 281 -3.77 -13.95 -1.14
C THR A 281 -5.17 -13.82 -1.71
N ALA A 282 -5.56 -14.73 -2.61
CA ALA A 282 -6.87 -14.73 -3.23
C ALA A 282 -7.99 -14.90 -2.19
N LEU A 283 -7.81 -15.78 -1.20
CA LEU A 283 -8.78 -16.06 -0.13
C LEU A 283 -9.10 -14.84 0.75
N ILE A 284 -8.24 -13.82 0.76
CA ILE A 284 -8.46 -12.66 1.62
C ILE A 284 -8.67 -11.39 0.79
N VAL A 285 -7.85 -11.16 -0.23
CA VAL A 285 -7.92 -9.94 -1.05
C VAL A 285 -9.15 -9.97 -1.97
N THR A 286 -9.47 -11.11 -2.60
CA THR A 286 -10.57 -11.17 -3.56
C THR A 286 -11.92 -10.85 -2.92
N PRO A 287 -12.32 -11.45 -1.77
CA PRO A 287 -13.57 -11.08 -1.13
C PRO A 287 -13.60 -9.61 -0.71
N ALA A 288 -12.51 -9.11 -0.12
CA ALA A 288 -12.43 -7.72 0.32
C ALA A 288 -12.60 -6.74 -0.85
N MET A 289 -11.89 -6.96 -1.96
CA MET A 289 -11.96 -6.10 -3.14
C MET A 289 -13.31 -6.16 -3.84
N ILE A 290 -13.90 -7.36 -3.98
CA ILE A 290 -15.21 -7.49 -4.61
C ILE A 290 -16.30 -6.87 -3.73
N TYR A 291 -16.21 -7.00 -2.41
CA TYR A 291 -17.10 -6.32 -1.48
C TYR A 291 -17.09 -4.79 -1.67
N LEU A 292 -15.92 -4.18 -1.90
CA LEU A 292 -15.82 -2.74 -2.12
C LEU A 292 -16.59 -2.25 -3.36
N THR A 293 -16.87 -3.11 -4.34
CA THR A 293 -17.58 -2.69 -5.56
C THR A 293 -19.06 -2.35 -5.35
N PHE A 294 -19.69 -2.94 -4.33
CA PHE A 294 -21.10 -2.71 -3.99
C PHE A 294 -21.30 -2.20 -2.56
N GLY A 295 -20.48 -2.66 -1.61
CA GLY A 295 -20.60 -2.34 -0.19
C GLY A 295 -20.13 -0.92 0.17
N LEU A 296 -19.40 -0.24 -0.72
CA LEU A 296 -18.85 1.09 -0.47
C LEU A 296 -19.84 2.23 -0.75
N ALA A 297 -20.77 2.04 -1.70
CA ALA A 297 -21.66 3.12 -2.14
C ALA A 297 -22.48 3.72 -0.99
N PHE A 298 -23.15 2.87 -0.20
CA PHE A 298 -24.01 3.35 0.89
C PHE A 298 -23.24 4.13 1.98
N PRO A 299 -22.12 3.65 2.54
CA PRO A 299 -21.31 4.42 3.48
C PRO A 299 -20.77 5.71 2.87
N VAL A 300 -20.39 5.72 1.59
CA VAL A 300 -19.94 6.96 0.95
C VAL A 300 -21.07 7.97 0.83
N ASP A 301 -22.27 7.55 0.44
CA ASP A 301 -23.39 8.49 0.28
C ASP A 301 -23.94 9.00 1.63
N ASN A 302 -23.76 8.23 2.73
CA ASN A 302 -24.36 8.53 4.03
C ASN A 302 -23.37 9.00 5.11
N LEU A 303 -22.09 8.61 5.04
CA LEU A 303 -21.04 9.10 5.96
C LEU A 303 -20.14 10.15 5.33
N LEU A 304 -19.80 9.96 4.05
CA LEU A 304 -19.08 10.98 3.30
C LEU A 304 -20.12 11.94 2.70
N SER A 305 -19.79 13.22 2.64
CA SER A 305 -20.69 14.19 2.01
C SER A 305 -20.92 13.85 0.52
N GLY A 306 -22.04 14.28 -0.07
CA GLY A 306 -22.40 13.97 -1.47
C GLY A 306 -21.35 14.39 -2.51
N HIS A 307 -20.38 15.23 -2.13
CA HIS A 307 -19.22 15.58 -2.95
C HIS A 307 -18.33 14.37 -3.31
N TRP A 308 -18.44 13.25 -2.58
CA TRP A 308 -17.67 12.03 -2.81
C TRP A 308 -18.39 10.97 -3.66
N ALA A 309 -19.56 11.29 -4.24
CA ALA A 309 -20.40 10.35 -4.99
C ALA A 309 -19.71 9.67 -6.20
N ALA A 310 -18.62 10.24 -6.71
CA ALA A 310 -17.84 9.63 -7.78
C ALA A 310 -16.88 8.51 -7.30
N VAL A 311 -16.56 8.46 -6.00
CA VAL A 311 -15.63 7.47 -5.43
C VAL A 311 -16.10 6.02 -5.62
N PRO A 312 -17.36 5.65 -5.31
CA PRO A 312 -17.81 4.27 -5.45
C PRO A 312 -17.71 3.77 -6.90
N ALA A 313 -18.02 4.61 -7.88
CA ALA A 313 -17.91 4.27 -9.29
C ALA A 313 -16.45 4.00 -9.72
N ILE A 314 -15.50 4.81 -9.24
CA ILE A 314 -14.06 4.59 -9.51
C ILE A 314 -13.59 3.30 -8.83
N VAL A 315 -13.98 3.07 -7.57
CA VAL A 315 -13.62 1.84 -6.84
C VAL A 315 -14.20 0.59 -7.50
N ALA A 316 -15.42 0.66 -8.02
CA ALA A 316 -16.05 -0.46 -8.73
C ALA A 316 -15.25 -0.91 -9.96
N TRP A 317 -14.59 0.02 -10.67
CA TRP A 317 -13.66 -0.31 -11.76
C TRP A 317 -12.32 -0.83 -11.24
N LEU A 318 -11.71 -0.15 -10.26
CA LEU A 318 -10.36 -0.45 -9.81
C LEU A 318 -10.24 -1.71 -8.96
N ALA A 319 -11.20 -1.97 -8.06
CA ALA A 319 -11.06 -3.02 -7.04
C ALA A 319 -10.94 -4.44 -7.63
N PRO A 320 -11.72 -4.87 -8.65
CA PRO A 320 -11.54 -6.18 -9.27
C PRO A 320 -10.15 -6.34 -9.93
N ALA A 321 -9.66 -5.31 -10.62
CA ALA A 321 -8.32 -5.31 -11.19
C ALA A 321 -7.24 -5.31 -10.10
N GLY A 322 -7.47 -4.61 -8.99
CA GLY A 322 -6.62 -4.61 -7.79
C GLY A 322 -6.52 -6.00 -7.14
N ALA A 323 -7.62 -6.76 -7.10
CA ALA A 323 -7.61 -8.15 -6.62
C ALA A 323 -6.69 -9.03 -7.48
N LEU A 324 -6.84 -8.94 -8.81
CA LEU A 324 -6.01 -9.70 -9.75
C LEU A 324 -4.54 -9.26 -9.67
N GLN A 325 -4.27 -7.97 -9.57
CA GLN A 325 -2.94 -7.42 -9.38
C GLN A 325 -2.28 -7.94 -8.09
N ALA A 326 -3.02 -8.00 -6.99
CA ALA A 326 -2.51 -8.52 -5.72
C ALA A 326 -2.07 -9.99 -5.85
N ILE A 327 -2.86 -10.82 -6.55
CA ILE A 327 -2.52 -12.22 -6.82
C ILE A 327 -1.30 -12.29 -7.76
N ALA A 328 -1.20 -11.42 -8.77
CA ALA A 328 -0.10 -11.41 -9.74
C ALA A 328 1.22 -10.79 -9.23
N SER A 329 1.19 -10.10 -8.08
CA SER A 329 2.29 -9.25 -7.58
C SER A 329 3.57 -9.99 -7.16
N TYR A 330 3.53 -11.31 -7.03
CA TYR A 330 4.67 -12.13 -6.60
C TYR A 330 5.71 -12.39 -7.69
N ASN A 331 5.40 -12.00 -8.93
CA ASN A 331 6.23 -12.22 -10.10
C ASN A 331 7.67 -11.69 -9.95
N GLY A 332 7.83 -10.51 -9.33
CA GLY A 332 9.12 -9.88 -9.14
C GLY A 332 9.96 -10.58 -8.10
N ALA A 333 9.32 -11.08 -7.03
CA ALA A 333 10.00 -11.92 -6.05
C ALA A 333 10.53 -13.21 -6.70
N LEU A 334 9.72 -13.85 -7.54
CA LEU A 334 10.12 -15.08 -8.24
C LEU A 334 11.25 -14.86 -9.24
N LEU A 335 11.22 -13.76 -10.00
CA LEU A 335 12.33 -13.40 -10.89
C LEU A 335 13.64 -13.15 -10.12
N MET A 336 13.55 -12.55 -8.94
CA MET A 336 14.73 -12.34 -8.07
C MET A 336 15.28 -13.66 -7.53
N VAL A 337 14.41 -14.60 -7.12
CA VAL A 337 14.82 -15.95 -6.69
C VAL A 337 15.47 -16.71 -7.84
N ALA A 338 14.93 -16.60 -9.06
CA ALA A 338 15.49 -17.23 -10.26
C ALA A 338 16.77 -16.54 -10.79
N GLY A 339 17.33 -15.54 -10.08
CA GLY A 339 18.53 -14.81 -10.50
C GLY A 339 18.33 -13.86 -11.69
N ARG A 340 17.08 -13.59 -12.10
CA ARG A 340 16.72 -12.78 -13.29
C ARG A 340 16.43 -11.32 -12.95
N ALA A 341 17.30 -10.70 -12.15
CA ALA A 341 17.13 -9.30 -11.71
C ALA A 341 17.01 -8.30 -12.89
N ARG A 342 17.78 -8.52 -13.97
CA ARG A 342 17.70 -7.68 -15.18
C ARG A 342 16.32 -7.76 -15.85
N ALA A 343 15.71 -8.94 -15.89
CA ALA A 343 14.37 -9.11 -16.46
C ALA A 343 13.32 -8.39 -15.62
N GLN A 344 13.42 -8.47 -14.28
CA GLN A 344 12.53 -7.75 -13.37
C GLN A 344 12.63 -6.23 -13.55
N PHE A 345 13.85 -5.71 -13.69
CA PHE A 345 14.06 -4.29 -13.96
C PHE A 345 13.45 -3.86 -15.31
N MET A 346 13.69 -4.62 -16.39
CA MET A 346 13.13 -4.34 -17.72
C MET A 346 11.59 -4.40 -17.74
N LEU A 347 10.99 -5.38 -17.04
CA LEU A 347 9.53 -5.45 -16.89
C LEU A 347 8.97 -4.26 -16.11
N SER A 348 9.68 -3.80 -15.08
CA SER A 348 9.27 -2.61 -14.32
C SER A 348 9.31 -1.34 -15.18
N VAL A 349 10.36 -1.19 -16.01
CA VAL A 349 10.47 -0.10 -16.98
C VAL A 349 9.35 -0.17 -18.01
N ALA A 350 9.12 -1.34 -18.62
CA ALA A 350 8.05 -1.53 -19.61
C ALA A 350 6.66 -1.24 -19.01
N ASN A 351 6.36 -1.76 -17.82
CA ASN A 351 5.11 -1.49 -17.11
C ASN A 351 4.94 0.01 -16.83
N THR A 352 6.02 0.71 -16.44
CA THR A 352 5.98 2.16 -16.19
C THR A 352 5.70 2.95 -17.46
N ILE A 353 6.34 2.58 -18.58
CA ILE A 353 6.11 3.23 -19.89
C ILE A 353 4.67 3.03 -20.33
N VAL A 354 4.16 1.80 -20.27
CA VAL A 354 2.78 1.48 -20.65
C VAL A 354 1.78 2.21 -19.75
N LEU A 355 2.06 2.30 -18.46
CA LEU A 355 1.24 3.05 -17.50
C LEU A 355 1.17 4.54 -17.84
N VAL A 356 2.33 5.18 -18.00
CA VAL A 356 2.40 6.61 -18.32
C VAL A 356 1.75 6.90 -19.68
N ALA A 357 1.99 6.06 -20.68
CA ALA A 357 1.35 6.17 -21.99
C ALA A 357 -0.18 6.04 -21.88
N THR A 358 -0.68 5.07 -21.12
CA THR A 358 -2.12 4.91 -20.86
C THR A 358 -2.71 6.18 -20.26
N PHE A 359 -2.01 6.82 -19.31
CA PHE A 359 -2.51 8.04 -18.69
C PHE A 359 -2.50 9.23 -19.63
N VAL A 360 -1.39 9.46 -20.34
CA VAL A 360 -1.28 10.57 -21.29
C VAL A 360 -2.32 10.47 -22.40
N LEU A 361 -2.64 9.26 -22.88
CA LEU A 361 -3.63 9.04 -23.93
C LEU A 361 -5.08 9.13 -23.41
N ALA A 362 -5.35 8.66 -22.19
CA ALA A 362 -6.70 8.61 -21.65
C ALA A 362 -7.15 9.91 -20.94
N LEU A 363 -6.22 10.64 -20.31
CA LEU A 363 -6.50 11.88 -19.55
C LEU A 363 -7.29 12.95 -20.33
N PRO A 364 -7.00 13.22 -21.62
CA PRO A 364 -7.77 14.19 -22.42
C PRO A 364 -9.26 13.88 -22.53
N HIS A 365 -9.64 12.62 -22.30
CA HIS A 365 -11.02 12.13 -22.41
C HIS A 365 -11.74 12.09 -21.04
N GLY A 366 -11.09 12.57 -19.97
CA GLY A 366 -11.66 12.68 -18.63
C GLY A 366 -11.30 11.53 -17.68
N LEU A 367 -11.61 11.74 -16.39
CA LEU A 367 -11.19 10.85 -15.30
C LEU A 367 -11.75 9.42 -15.42
N MET A 368 -13.01 9.26 -15.85
CA MET A 368 -13.61 7.92 -15.94
C MET A 368 -12.97 7.09 -17.07
N VAL A 369 -12.68 7.71 -18.21
CA VAL A 369 -11.98 7.04 -19.32
C VAL A 369 -10.57 6.62 -18.89
N LEU A 370 -9.87 7.47 -18.14
CA LEU A 370 -8.59 7.12 -17.52
C LEU A 370 -8.71 5.89 -16.62
N VAL A 371 -9.69 5.88 -15.71
CA VAL A 371 -9.91 4.76 -14.77
C VAL A 371 -10.20 3.46 -15.52
N GLN A 372 -11.02 3.51 -16.57
CA GLN A 372 -11.32 2.36 -17.41
C GLN A 372 -10.08 1.85 -18.16
N ALA A 373 -9.34 2.75 -18.82
CA ALA A 373 -8.12 2.41 -19.53
C ALA A 373 -7.06 1.82 -18.59
N TYR A 374 -6.89 2.40 -17.41
CA TYR A 374 -5.99 1.90 -16.37
C TYR A 374 -6.41 0.52 -15.87
N THR A 375 -7.72 0.30 -15.67
CA THR A 375 -8.27 -1.00 -15.25
C THR A 375 -7.97 -2.09 -16.28
N VAL A 376 -8.17 -1.81 -17.57
CA VAL A 376 -7.83 -2.74 -18.66
C VAL A 376 -6.33 -3.02 -18.67
N MET A 377 -5.50 -1.96 -18.58
CA MET A 377 -4.06 -2.09 -18.56
C MET A 377 -3.56 -2.96 -17.39
N ILE A 378 -4.00 -2.70 -16.17
CA ILE A 378 -3.64 -3.50 -14.98
C ILE A 378 -4.08 -4.94 -15.17
N THR A 379 -5.29 -5.17 -15.69
CA THR A 379 -5.82 -6.52 -15.89
C THR A 379 -4.93 -7.30 -16.86
N VAL A 380 -4.60 -6.72 -18.01
CA VAL A 380 -3.71 -7.34 -19.01
C VAL A 380 -2.32 -7.62 -18.43
N MET A 381 -1.72 -6.64 -17.73
CA MET A 381 -0.41 -6.81 -17.11
C MET A 381 -0.43 -7.88 -16.01
N SER A 382 -1.49 -7.94 -15.20
CA SER A 382 -1.62 -8.94 -14.13
C SER A 382 -1.78 -10.35 -14.69
N LEU A 383 -2.54 -10.52 -15.77
CA LEU A 383 -2.62 -11.80 -16.49
C LEU A 383 -1.25 -12.20 -17.08
N ALA A 384 -0.52 -11.27 -17.69
CA ALA A 384 0.82 -11.53 -18.19
C ALA A 384 1.80 -11.94 -17.07
N PHE A 385 1.69 -11.31 -15.90
CA PHE A 385 2.50 -11.64 -14.72
C PHE A 385 2.15 -12.99 -14.10
N LEU A 386 0.86 -13.38 -14.11
CA LEU A 386 0.45 -14.73 -13.74
C LEU A 386 0.96 -15.77 -14.73
N ALA A 387 0.83 -15.52 -16.04
CA ALA A 387 1.38 -16.40 -17.06
C ALA A 387 2.90 -16.56 -16.90
N MET A 388 3.62 -15.48 -16.61
CA MET A 388 5.05 -15.53 -16.31
C MET A 388 5.35 -16.36 -15.05
N THR A 389 4.53 -16.23 -13.99
CA THR A 389 4.67 -17.04 -12.77
C THR A 389 4.52 -18.52 -13.08
N VAL A 390 3.52 -18.90 -13.88
CA VAL A 390 3.31 -20.27 -14.36
C VAL A 390 4.53 -20.77 -15.15
N MET A 391 5.03 -19.97 -16.11
CA MET A 391 6.20 -20.33 -16.92
C MET A 391 7.49 -20.48 -16.10
N LEU A 392 7.72 -19.61 -15.12
CA LEU A 392 8.93 -19.61 -14.29
C LEU A 392 8.98 -20.76 -13.27
N THR A 393 7.81 -21.22 -12.82
CA THR A 393 7.70 -22.26 -11.79
C THR A 393 7.37 -23.63 -12.37
N GLY A 394 6.95 -23.68 -13.64
CA GLY A 394 6.39 -24.89 -14.25
C GLY A 394 5.05 -25.33 -13.63
N LEU A 395 4.36 -24.42 -12.92
CA LEU A 395 3.06 -24.72 -12.32
C LEU A 395 2.05 -25.12 -13.39
N ASN A 396 1.23 -26.12 -13.10
CA ASN A 396 0.13 -26.48 -13.97
C ASN A 396 -0.99 -25.43 -13.85
N VAL A 397 -1.50 -24.91 -14.98
CA VAL A 397 -2.58 -23.91 -15.01
C VAL A 397 -3.84 -24.42 -14.30
N MET A 398 -4.13 -25.72 -14.37
CA MET A 398 -5.26 -26.34 -13.67
C MET A 398 -5.06 -26.33 -12.15
N ARG A 399 -3.81 -26.53 -11.67
CA ARG A 399 -3.49 -26.39 -10.24
C ARG A 399 -3.70 -24.95 -9.78
N LEU A 400 -3.22 -23.98 -10.56
CA LEU A 400 -3.46 -22.57 -10.27
C LEU A 400 -4.96 -22.23 -10.25
N ALA A 401 -5.73 -22.68 -11.24
CA ALA A 401 -7.17 -22.49 -11.26
C ALA A 401 -7.85 -23.11 -10.03
N SER A 402 -7.46 -24.34 -9.65
CA SER A 402 -7.96 -25.00 -8.44
C SER A 402 -7.58 -24.29 -7.14
N ALA A 403 -6.42 -23.63 -7.11
CA ALA A 403 -5.96 -22.86 -5.96
C ALA A 403 -6.72 -21.53 -5.78
N LEU A 404 -7.18 -20.94 -6.88
CA LEU A 404 -7.96 -19.69 -6.89
C LEU A 404 -9.48 -19.92 -6.81
N ALA A 405 -9.97 -21.09 -7.24
CA ALA A 405 -11.39 -21.43 -7.25
C ALA A 405 -12.09 -21.25 -5.88
N PRO A 406 -11.52 -21.66 -4.74
CA PRO A 406 -12.10 -21.41 -3.42
C PRO A 406 -12.43 -19.95 -3.17
N ALA A 407 -11.51 -19.04 -3.51
CA ALA A 407 -11.70 -17.61 -3.32
C ALA A 407 -12.83 -17.07 -4.20
N LEU A 408 -12.87 -17.47 -5.48
CA LEU A 408 -13.90 -17.05 -6.43
C LEU A 408 -15.28 -17.60 -6.07
N LEU A 409 -15.38 -18.86 -5.68
CA LEU A 409 -16.64 -19.50 -5.27
C LEU A 409 -17.19 -18.88 -3.99
N ALA A 410 -16.35 -18.69 -2.97
CA ALA A 410 -16.78 -18.05 -1.72
C ALA A 410 -17.21 -16.60 -1.93
N THR A 411 -16.46 -15.87 -2.75
CA THR A 411 -16.79 -14.49 -3.12
C THR A 411 -18.11 -14.43 -3.89
N GLY A 412 -18.30 -15.32 -4.88
CA GLY A 412 -19.52 -15.42 -5.66
C GLY A 412 -20.73 -15.79 -4.82
N ALA A 413 -20.59 -16.73 -3.88
CA ALA A 413 -21.63 -17.09 -2.92
C ALA A 413 -21.99 -15.91 -2.01
N GLY A 414 -21.00 -15.17 -1.51
CA GLY A 414 -21.22 -13.96 -0.73
C GLY A 414 -21.95 -12.87 -1.52
N VAL A 415 -21.54 -12.61 -2.77
CA VAL A 415 -22.22 -11.65 -3.65
C VAL A 415 -23.66 -12.08 -3.93
N ALA A 416 -23.89 -13.36 -4.24
CA ALA A 416 -25.22 -13.89 -4.48
C ALA A 416 -26.12 -13.78 -3.25
N ALA A 417 -25.60 -14.05 -2.05
CA ALA A 417 -26.34 -13.90 -0.80
C ALA A 417 -26.77 -12.44 -0.57
N VAL A 418 -25.84 -11.49 -0.75
CA VAL A 418 -26.18 -10.06 -0.61
C VAL A 418 -27.15 -9.61 -1.71
N ALA A 419 -26.93 -10.00 -2.96
CA ALA A 419 -27.80 -9.67 -4.08
C ALA A 419 -29.24 -10.16 -3.85
N PHE A 420 -29.40 -11.36 -3.31
CA PHE A 420 -30.70 -11.91 -2.96
C PHE A 420 -31.37 -11.14 -1.80
N SER A 421 -30.59 -10.68 -0.82
CA SER A 421 -31.12 -9.98 0.36
C SER A 421 -31.48 -8.50 0.14
N THR A 422 -30.62 -7.73 -0.55
CA THR A 422 -30.72 -6.27 -0.67
C THR A 422 -30.57 -5.76 -2.10
N GLY A 423 -30.51 -6.64 -3.10
CA GLY A 423 -30.27 -6.23 -4.49
C GLY A 423 -28.92 -5.54 -4.69
N LEU A 424 -27.94 -5.78 -3.80
CA LEU A 424 -26.63 -5.10 -3.75
C LEU A 424 -26.73 -3.58 -3.46
N ARG A 425 -27.89 -3.07 -3.05
CA ARG A 425 -28.12 -1.65 -2.79
C ARG A 425 -28.84 -1.49 -1.45
N PRO A 426 -28.12 -1.60 -0.32
CA PRO A 426 -28.73 -1.36 0.98
C PRO A 426 -29.25 0.08 1.06
N ALA A 427 -30.47 0.26 1.57
CA ALA A 427 -31.13 1.55 1.70
C ALA A 427 -31.03 2.13 3.11
N SER A 428 -30.64 1.32 4.10
CA SER A 428 -30.55 1.69 5.51
C SER A 428 -29.28 1.17 6.17
N TRP A 429 -28.86 1.77 7.29
CA TRP A 429 -27.71 1.30 8.08
C TRP A 429 -27.89 -0.15 8.55
N THR A 430 -29.12 -0.52 8.91
CA THR A 430 -29.47 -1.89 9.30
C THR A 430 -29.31 -2.87 8.14
N GLU A 431 -29.76 -2.51 6.94
CA GLU A 431 -29.57 -3.32 5.74
C GLU A 431 -28.10 -3.40 5.34
N TRP A 432 -27.35 -2.30 5.46
CA TRP A 432 -25.93 -2.29 5.15
C TRP A 432 -25.15 -3.21 6.09
N ILE A 433 -25.35 -3.08 7.41
CA ILE A 433 -24.72 -3.95 8.42
C ILE A 433 -25.11 -5.42 8.19
N ALA A 434 -26.39 -5.69 7.93
CA ALA A 434 -26.87 -7.04 7.64
C ALA A 434 -26.25 -7.61 6.36
N ALA A 435 -26.15 -6.81 5.29
CA ALA A 435 -25.50 -7.20 4.04
C ALA A 435 -24.00 -7.47 4.22
N THR A 436 -23.29 -6.63 4.98
CA THR A 436 -21.87 -6.85 5.32
C THR A 436 -21.69 -8.13 6.12
N ALA A 437 -22.52 -8.34 7.14
CA ALA A 437 -22.47 -9.54 7.97
C ALA A 437 -22.82 -10.79 7.17
N LEU A 438 -23.83 -10.73 6.30
CA LEU A 438 -24.23 -11.81 5.42
C LEU A 438 -23.12 -12.16 4.42
N TYR A 439 -22.49 -11.15 3.84
CA TYR A 439 -21.33 -11.34 2.96
C TYR A 439 -20.18 -12.06 3.68
N GLY A 440 -19.77 -11.54 4.84
CA GLY A 440 -18.67 -12.10 5.61
C GLY A 440 -18.96 -13.52 6.09
N THR A 441 -20.18 -13.77 6.59
CA THR A 441 -20.59 -15.11 7.04
C THR A 441 -20.68 -16.11 5.89
N ALA A 442 -21.21 -15.71 4.72
CA ALA A 442 -21.26 -16.57 3.54
C ALA A 442 -19.86 -16.94 3.02
N VAL A 443 -18.94 -15.97 2.95
CA VAL A 443 -17.55 -16.21 2.56
C VAL A 443 -16.87 -17.17 3.54
N LEU A 444 -16.98 -16.92 4.84
CA LEU A 444 -16.38 -17.76 5.88
C LEU A 444 -17.00 -19.17 5.91
N ALA A 445 -18.31 -19.29 5.73
CA ALA A 445 -19.00 -20.58 5.65
C ALA A 445 -18.53 -21.38 4.42
N CYS A 446 -18.41 -20.74 3.25
CA CYS A 446 -17.85 -21.38 2.06
C CYS A 446 -16.42 -21.87 2.31
N TYR A 447 -15.57 -21.08 2.96
CA TYR A 447 -14.22 -21.51 3.33
C TYR A 447 -14.20 -22.68 4.30
N ALA A 448 -15.06 -22.66 5.32
CA ALA A 448 -15.20 -23.77 6.26
C ALA A 448 -15.65 -25.06 5.53
N LEU A 449 -16.63 -24.96 4.64
CA LEU A 449 -17.13 -26.10 3.85
C LEU A 449 -16.07 -26.66 2.90
N LEU A 450 -15.35 -25.79 2.18
CA LEU A 450 -14.28 -26.20 1.28
C LEU A 450 -13.14 -26.90 2.05
N HIS A 451 -12.76 -26.38 3.22
CA HIS A 451 -11.75 -27.00 4.07
C HIS A 451 -12.21 -28.35 4.64
N LEU A 452 -13.47 -28.46 5.06
CA LEU A 452 -14.06 -29.74 5.51
C LEU A 452 -14.12 -30.76 4.36
N HIS A 453 -14.47 -30.32 3.15
CA HIS A 453 -14.52 -31.17 1.97
C HIS A 453 -13.11 -31.70 1.62
N VAL A 454 -12.10 -30.82 1.58
CA VAL A 454 -10.70 -31.22 1.35
C VAL A 454 -10.22 -32.22 2.41
N ARG A 455 -10.50 -31.97 3.70
CA ARG A 455 -10.18 -32.91 4.78
C ARG A 455 -10.88 -34.26 4.63
N ARG A 456 -12.17 -34.28 4.28
CA ARG A 456 -12.95 -35.51 4.08
C ARG A 456 -12.46 -36.31 2.87
N THR A 457 -12.13 -35.64 1.77
CA THR A 457 -11.60 -36.28 0.56
C THR A 457 -10.22 -36.89 0.83
N LEU A 458 -9.34 -36.19 1.55
CA LEU A 458 -8.05 -36.74 1.98
C LEU A 458 -8.21 -37.93 2.93
N ALA A 459 -9.13 -37.86 3.90
CA ALA A 459 -9.43 -38.97 4.78
C ALA A 459 -9.98 -40.20 4.03
N ALA A 460 -10.84 -40.00 3.03
CA ALA A 460 -11.37 -41.06 2.18
C ALA A 460 -10.31 -41.70 1.26
N LEU A 461 -9.35 -40.91 0.76
CA LEU A 461 -8.22 -41.41 -0.03
C LEU A 461 -7.24 -42.21 0.82
N LEU A 462 -6.93 -41.76 2.05
CA LEU A 462 -6.10 -42.51 3.00
C LEU A 462 -6.77 -43.80 3.47
N ALA A 463 -8.10 -43.80 3.65
CA ALA A 463 -8.86 -45.00 3.99
C ALA A 463 -8.89 -46.03 2.85
N ARG A 464 -8.87 -45.59 1.58
CA ARG A 464 -8.80 -46.46 0.40
C ARG A 464 -7.39 -46.99 0.13
N GLY A 465 -6.34 -46.21 0.44
CA GLY A 465 -4.95 -46.66 0.35
C GLY A 465 -4.51 -47.63 1.46
N ALA A 466 -5.34 -47.79 2.49
CA ALA A 466 -5.10 -48.72 3.60
C ALA A 466 -5.85 -50.06 3.45
N ALA A 467 -6.59 -50.28 2.36
CA ALA A 467 -7.12 -51.60 2.05
C ALA A 467 -5.98 -52.48 1.51
N PRO A 468 -5.59 -53.56 2.21
CA PRO A 468 -4.59 -54.49 1.69
C PRO A 468 -5.13 -55.15 0.42
N ASP A 469 -4.27 -55.32 -0.59
CA ASP A 469 -4.49 -56.26 -1.70
C ASP A 469 -4.62 -57.68 -1.12
N ALA A 470 -5.81 -58.02 -0.63
CA ALA A 470 -6.20 -59.37 -0.27
C ALA A 470 -6.92 -60.00 -1.47
N ALA A 471 -6.19 -60.20 -2.58
CA ALA A 471 -6.64 -61.02 -3.70
C ALA A 471 -5.50 -61.48 -4.62
N VAL A 472 -4.38 -61.95 -4.07
CA VAL A 472 -3.49 -62.88 -4.79
C VAL A 472 -2.95 -63.90 -3.80
N THR A 473 -3.70 -64.97 -3.57
CA THR A 473 -3.18 -66.33 -3.29
C THR A 473 -4.34 -67.29 -2.99
N GLY A 474 -4.39 -68.39 -3.75
CA GLY A 474 -5.38 -69.46 -3.68
C GLY A 474 -6.15 -69.53 -5.00
N THR A 475 -5.90 -70.44 -5.93
CA THR A 475 -5.27 -71.78 -5.88
C THR A 475 -4.67 -72.13 -7.22
#